data_AF-A0A3B7LZB0-F1
#
_entry.id   AF-A0A3B7LZB0-F1
#
_cell.length_a   1.000
_cell.length_b   1.000
_cell.length_c   1.000
_cell.angle_alpha   90.00
_cell.angle_beta   90.00
_cell.angle_gamma   90.00
#
_symmetry.space_group_name_H-M   'P 1'
#
loop_
_entity.id
_entity.type
_entity.pdbx_description
1 polymer ?
#
loop_
_entity_poly.entity_id
_entity_poly.type
_entity_poly.pdbx_seq_one_letter_code
_entity_poly.pdbx_strand_id
1 'polypeptide(L)'
;MALTASDVARHLRYDDEDIVDQDLQSILDSAEQAVKDHVLTKYDAENKIQQRAILMMCGYFDEHRGVSKDTPSNDGFLPQPVKDILMRYYTPLVM
;
A
#
# COMPACT_ATOMS: atom_id res chain seq x y z
N MET A 1 6.03 6.05 -14.62
CA MET A 1 6.03 7.09 -13.56
C MET A 1 5.58 6.49 -12.25
N ALA A 2 6.32 6.78 -11.18
CA ALA A 2 6.01 6.41 -9.80
C ALA A 2 4.78 7.16 -9.27
N LEU A 3 4.18 6.62 -8.21
CA LEU A 3 3.06 7.25 -7.49
C LEU A 3 3.53 8.49 -6.72
N THR A 4 2.61 9.43 -6.52
CA THR A 4 2.80 10.63 -5.72
C THR A 4 1.73 10.75 -4.63
N ALA A 5 1.94 11.62 -3.64
CA ALA A 5 0.93 11.90 -2.61
C ALA A 5 -0.43 12.32 -3.19
N SER A 6 -0.45 13.04 -4.33
CA SER A 6 -1.68 13.42 -5.02
C SER A 6 -2.48 12.22 -5.57
N ASP A 7 -1.79 11.15 -5.97
CA ASP A 7 -2.46 9.91 -6.39
C ASP A 7 -3.11 9.20 -5.20
N VAL A 8 -2.48 9.27 -4.03
CA VAL A 8 -3.03 8.76 -2.77
C VAL A 8 -4.24 9.59 -2.34
N ALA A 9 -4.15 10.92 -2.35
CA ALA A 9 -5.26 11.82 -2.04
C ALA A 9 -6.49 11.50 -2.90
N ARG A 10 -6.29 11.38 -4.23
CA ARG A 10 -7.34 10.99 -5.17
C ARG A 10 -7.91 9.60 -4.88
N HIS A 11 -7.08 8.65 -4.43
CA HIS A 11 -7.53 7.30 -4.08
C HIS A 11 -8.39 7.30 -2.81
N LEU A 12 -7.98 8.06 -1.80
CA LEU A 12 -8.66 8.19 -0.50
C LEU A 12 -9.85 9.14 -0.54
N ARG A 13 -10.05 9.86 -1.65
CA ARG A 13 -11.10 10.88 -1.84
C ARG A 13 -10.96 12.04 -0.83
N TYR A 14 -9.72 12.40 -0.51
CA TYR A 14 -9.47 13.67 0.17
C TYR A 14 -9.68 14.81 -0.81
N ASP A 15 -10.34 15.86 -0.35
CA ASP A 15 -10.45 17.10 -1.10
C ASP A 15 -9.07 17.79 -1.13
N ASP A 16 -8.75 18.45 -2.25
CA ASP A 16 -7.43 19.06 -2.47
C ASP A 16 -7.09 20.16 -1.42
N GLU A 17 -8.09 20.65 -0.66
CA GLU A 17 -7.94 21.68 0.37
C GLU A 17 -7.59 21.12 1.77
N ASP A 18 -7.84 19.83 2.04
CA ASP A 18 -7.59 19.15 3.32
C ASP A 18 -6.33 18.26 3.31
N ILE A 19 -5.51 18.40 2.26
CA ILE A 19 -4.28 17.62 2.09
C ILE A 19 -3.26 18.00 3.16
N VAL A 20 -3.06 17.12 4.14
CA VAL A 20 -1.86 17.15 4.97
C VAL A 20 -0.75 16.47 4.18
N ASP A 21 -0.09 17.24 3.29
CA ASP A 21 0.92 16.74 2.33
C ASP A 21 1.97 15.82 2.98
N GLN A 22 2.38 16.14 4.21
CA GLN A 22 3.36 15.33 4.96
C GLN A 22 2.80 13.99 5.45
N ASP A 23 1.52 13.90 5.82
CA ASP A 23 0.92 12.68 6.34
C ASP A 23 0.68 11.67 5.20
N LEU A 24 0.18 12.16 4.06
CA LEU A 24 -0.05 11.34 2.87
C LEU A 24 1.24 10.83 2.24
N GLN A 25 2.31 11.63 2.23
CA GLN A 25 3.61 11.16 1.78
C GLN A 25 4.15 10.05 2.70
N SER A 26 4.01 10.20 4.03
CA SER A 26 4.42 9.17 4.99
C SER A 26 3.65 7.85 4.82
N ILE A 27 2.34 7.93 4.55
CA ILE A 27 1.51 6.76 4.24
C ILE A 27 1.98 6.10 2.94
N LEU A 28 2.24 6.89 1.90
CA LEU A 28 2.75 6.39 0.62
C LEU A 28 4.09 5.67 0.79
N ASP A 29 5.06 6.28 1.48
CA ASP A 29 6.38 5.72 1.69
C ASP A 29 6.29 4.38 2.45
N SER A 30 5.44 4.33 3.49
CA SER A 30 5.20 3.12 4.28
C SER A 30 4.56 2.01 3.46
N ALA A 31 3.55 2.35 2.65
CA ALA A 31 2.85 1.42 1.77
C ALA A 31 3.77 0.89 0.65
N GLU A 32 4.60 1.75 0.08
CA GLU A 32 5.58 1.39 -0.93
C GLU A 32 6.62 0.42 -0.37
N GLN A 33 7.14 0.70 0.84
CA GLN A 33 8.08 -0.20 1.51
C GLN A 33 7.44 -1.57 1.78
N ALA A 34 6.20 -1.62 2.26
CA ALA A 34 5.48 -2.87 2.51
C ALA A 34 5.36 -3.74 1.24
N VAL A 35 5.06 -3.12 0.10
CA VAL A 35 4.97 -3.82 -1.19
C VAL A 35 6.36 -4.26 -1.65
N LYS A 36 7.38 -3.41 -1.54
CA LYS A 36 8.78 -3.74 -1.85
C LYS A 36 9.28 -4.95 -1.08
N ASP A 37 9.00 -5.00 0.22
CA ASP A 37 9.40 -6.13 1.07
C ASP A 37 8.72 -7.44 0.67
N HIS A 38 7.53 -7.36 0.06
CA HIS A 38 6.79 -8.54 -0.42
C HIS A 38 7.24 -9.03 -1.80
N VAL A 39 7.53 -8.11 -2.73
CA VAL A 39 7.92 -8.46 -4.11
C VAL A 39 9.45 -8.55 -4.29
N LEU A 40 10.21 -8.06 -3.32
CA LEU A 40 11.67 -8.05 -3.28
C LEU A 40 12.28 -7.52 -4.59
N THR A 41 13.11 -8.33 -5.24
CA THR A 41 13.85 -7.97 -6.46
C THR A 41 12.97 -7.76 -7.69
N LYS A 42 11.68 -8.12 -7.63
CA LYS A 42 10.72 -7.92 -8.72
C LYS A 42 9.99 -6.57 -8.65
N TYR A 43 10.39 -5.69 -7.74
CA TYR A 43 9.80 -4.36 -7.64
C TYR A 43 10.04 -3.56 -8.92
N ASP A 44 8.97 -2.97 -9.44
CA ASP A 44 8.98 -2.09 -10.59
C ASP A 44 7.97 -0.95 -10.33
N ALA A 45 8.52 0.26 -10.19
CA ALA A 45 7.74 1.46 -9.92
C ALA A 45 6.76 1.83 -11.04
N GLU A 46 6.93 1.30 -12.26
CA GLU A 46 6.03 1.54 -13.39
C GLU A 46 4.95 0.46 -13.52
N ASN A 47 5.07 -0.63 -12.77
CA ASN A 47 4.15 -1.75 -12.83
C ASN A 47 2.79 -1.37 -12.22
N LYS A 48 1.75 -1.33 -13.06
CA LYS A 48 0.40 -0.94 -12.66
C LYS A 48 -0.23 -1.81 -11.58
N ILE A 49 0.17 -3.08 -11.50
CA ILE A 49 -0.31 -3.99 -10.44
C ILE A 49 0.32 -3.62 -9.09
N GLN A 50 1.62 -3.33 -9.08
CA GLN A 50 2.32 -2.93 -7.86
C GLN A 50 1.86 -1.53 -7.40
N GLN A 51 1.67 -0.59 -8.33
CA GLN A 51 1.05 0.71 -8.03
C GLN A 51 -0.33 0.55 -7.40
N ARG A 52 -1.17 -0.34 -7.95
CA ARG A 52 -2.50 -0.59 -7.38
C ARG A 52 -2.41 -1.21 -5.98
N ALA A 53 -1.46 -2.11 -5.76
CA ALA A 53 -1.21 -2.71 -4.44
C ALA A 53 -0.81 -1.66 -3.39
N ILE A 54 0.07 -0.72 -3.76
CA ILE A 54 0.49 0.39 -2.89
C ILE A 54 -0.72 1.25 -2.51
N LEU A 55 -1.55 1.65 -3.47
CA LEU A 55 -2.75 2.44 -3.19
C LEU A 55 -3.73 1.74 -2.24
N MET A 56 -3.96 0.44 -2.44
CA MET A 56 -4.79 -0.35 -1.53
C MET A 56 -4.20 -0.45 -0.12
N MET A 57 -2.87 -0.51 0.01
CA MET A 57 -2.19 -0.42 1.31
C MET A 57 -2.37 0.95 1.96
N CYS A 58 -2.31 2.05 1.20
CA CYS A 58 -2.58 3.38 1.73
C CYS A 58 -3.99 3.48 2.31
N GLY A 59 -5.01 2.96 1.59
CA GLY A 59 -6.38 2.89 2.10
C GLY A 59 -6.51 2.07 3.38
N TYR A 60 -5.79 0.95 3.47
CA TYR A 60 -5.77 0.15 4.69
C TYR A 60 -5.16 0.90 5.88
N PHE A 61 -4.04 1.60 5.69
CA PHE A 61 -3.41 2.40 6.75
C PHE A 61 -4.25 3.60 7.18
N ASP A 62 -4.95 4.23 6.24
CA ASP A 62 -5.85 5.35 6.55
C ASP A 62 -7.10 4.89 7.33
N GLU A 63 -7.69 3.77 6.95
CA GLU A 63 -8.86 3.20 7.65
C GLU A 63 -8.49 2.60 9.01
N HIS A 64 -7.26 2.07 9.15
CA HIS A 64 -6.77 1.40 10.35
C HIS A 64 -5.53 2.09 10.94
N ARG A 65 -5.64 3.40 11.25
CA ARG A 65 -4.55 4.19 11.86
C ARG A 65 -4.05 3.67 13.22
N GLY A 66 -4.83 2.80 13.87
CA GLY A 66 -4.47 2.13 15.11
C GLY A 66 -5.02 0.71 15.16
N VAL A 67 -4.43 -0.11 16.03
CA VAL A 67 -4.93 -1.47 16.30
C VAL A 67 -6.18 -1.37 17.17
N SER A 68 -7.34 -1.67 16.58
CA SER A 68 -8.63 -1.77 17.25
C SER A 68 -9.11 -3.23 17.25
N LYS A 69 -10.19 -3.53 18.00
CA LYS A 69 -10.81 -4.86 17.98
C LYS A 69 -11.39 -5.24 16.62
N ASP A 70 -11.68 -4.25 15.80
CA ASP A 70 -12.24 -4.41 14.46
C ASP A 70 -11.16 -4.44 13.38
N THR A 71 -9.89 -4.16 13.72
CA THR A 71 -8.77 -4.28 12.79
C THR A 71 -8.68 -5.73 12.34
N PRO A 72 -8.83 -6.02 11.04
CA PRO A 72 -8.75 -7.38 10.54
C PRO A 72 -7.40 -7.98 10.91
N SER A 73 -7.41 -9.10 11.64
CA SER A 73 -6.23 -9.94 11.77
C SER A 73 -5.95 -10.55 10.42
N ASN A 74 -5.10 -9.87 9.65
CA ASN A 74 -4.52 -10.45 8.46
C ASN A 74 -3.48 -11.48 8.92
N ASP A 75 -3.50 -12.67 8.33
CA ASP A 75 -2.52 -13.74 8.57
C ASP A 75 -1.15 -13.29 8.02
N GLY A 76 -0.53 -12.30 8.66
CA GLY A 76 0.63 -11.55 8.20
C GLY A 76 0.38 -10.05 7.95
N PHE A 77 1.44 -9.38 7.51
CA PHE A 77 1.55 -7.91 7.42
C PHE A 77 0.65 -7.24 6.36
N LEU A 78 0.26 -7.97 5.31
CA LEU A 78 -0.50 -7.42 4.18
C LEU A 78 -1.99 -7.83 4.21
N PRO A 79 -2.92 -6.92 3.88
CA PRO A 79 -4.32 -7.24 3.62
C PRO A 79 -4.49 -8.27 2.51
N GLN A 80 -5.52 -9.11 2.63
CA GLN A 80 -5.79 -10.18 1.66
C GLN A 80 -5.90 -9.68 0.20
N PRO A 81 -6.60 -8.57 -0.12
CA PRO A 81 -6.70 -8.08 -1.49
C PRO A 81 -5.35 -7.67 -2.10
N VAL A 82 -4.42 -7.20 -1.27
CA VAL A 82 -3.06 -6.83 -1.68
C VAL A 82 -2.23 -8.09 -1.95
N LYS A 83 -2.36 -9.12 -1.13
CA LYS A 83 -1.72 -10.42 -1.37
C LYS A 83 -2.20 -11.07 -2.67
N ASP A 84 -3.50 -11.05 -2.93
CA ASP A 84 -4.09 -11.70 -4.10
C ASP A 84 -3.58 -11.08 -5.41
N ILE A 85 -3.47 -9.75 -5.47
CA ILE A 85 -2.98 -9.06 -6.67
C ILE A 85 -1.45 -9.22 -6.83
N LEU A 86 -0.72 -9.35 -5.72
CA LEU A 86 0.74 -9.54 -5.71
C LEU A 86 1.17 -11.01 -5.80
N MET A 87 0.24 -11.96 -5.79
CA MET A 87 0.53 -13.40 -5.75
C MET A 87 1.47 -13.87 -6.87
N ARG A 88 1.43 -13.24 -8.06
CA ARG A 88 2.36 -13.55 -9.18
C ARG A 88 3.79 -13.06 -8.95
N TYR A 89 3.95 -12.06 -8.09
CA TYR A 89 5.24 -11.46 -7.75
C TYR A 89 5.82 -12.07 -6.47
N TYR A 90 4.98 -12.71 -5.65
CA TYR A 90 5.42 -13.38 -4.44
C TYR A 90 6.63 -14.30 -4.71
N THR A 91 7.63 -14.18 -3.84
CA THR A 91 8.80 -15.06 -3.82
C THR A 91 8.78 -15.81 -2.49
N PRO A 92 8.55 -17.15 -2.50
CA PRO A 92 8.61 -17.91 -1.28
C PRO A 92 10.03 -17.84 -0.70
N LEU A 93 10.12 -17.60 0.62
CA LEU A 93 11.39 -17.46 1.34
C LEU A 93 12.17 -18.78 1.46
N VAL A 94 11.56 -19.92 1.10
CA VAL A 94 12.19 -21.24 1.10
C VAL A 94 11.80 -21.97 -0.17
N MET A 95 12.80 -22.43 -0.93
CA MET A 95 12.68 -23.33 -2.07
C MET A 95 13.34 -24.66 -1.72
#